data_AF-A0A8H7KBF9-F1
#
_entry.id   AF-A0A8H7KBF9-F1
#
_cell.length_a   1.000
_cell.length_b   1.000
_cell.length_c   1.000
_cell.angle_alpha   90.00
_cell.angle_beta   90.00
_cell.angle_gamma   90.00
#
_symmetry.space_group_name_H-M   'P 1'
#
loop_
_entity.id
_entity.type
_entity.pdbx_description
1 polymer ?
#
loop_
_entity_poly.entity_id
_entity_poly.type
_entity_poly.pdbx_seq_one_letter_code
_entity_poly.pdbx_strand_id
1 'polypeptide(L)'
;MSAPRRNQVPRPVTQFSSYSDASSSYWPPGWNFHRFVHATAEDDQALPDDERAKMQAGFRDVLGEDGVHELARLVWQEQQRLEQEASSSPRPTLPTPDWLKAWKRHYRGRPWGFVAFRVGGAKLDNEEFQSRIKRIVELPFDAAVERGHSVDEIAEARSTFEIRWVDVGGDGPRDRVEGDSNPSNVTDPVERLRVKYRALRESDNFPPGLHLPVFLCASTDAMASVLRIPPSSQPGTDSPRWRPGAPFLLVVAAEDEQGPVDDEASESHVGGEKDWFKPVFRAAAEVLVEELWG
;
A
#
# COMPACT_ATOMS: atom_id res chain seq x y z
N MET A 1 15.38 59.48 25.63
CA MET A 1 16.07 58.39 24.92
C MET A 1 15.39 57.09 25.32
N SER A 2 14.54 56.54 24.46
CA SER A 2 13.89 55.25 24.68
C SER A 2 13.95 54.47 23.36
N ALA A 3 14.63 53.33 23.38
CA ALA A 3 14.83 52.45 22.23
C ALA A 3 13.52 51.74 21.83
N PRO A 4 13.32 51.40 20.54
CA PRO A 4 12.11 50.72 20.08
C PRO A 4 12.15 49.23 20.45
N ARG A 5 11.03 48.72 20.94
CA ARG A 5 10.80 47.30 21.20
C ARG A 5 10.86 46.53 19.88
N ARG A 6 11.82 45.61 19.79
CA ARG A 6 11.95 44.64 18.70
C ARG A 6 10.74 43.70 18.77
N ASN A 7 9.91 43.73 17.73
CA ASN A 7 8.86 42.72 17.51
C ASN A 7 9.53 41.34 17.49
N GLN A 8 9.27 40.53 18.51
CA GLN A 8 9.61 39.12 18.46
C GLN A 8 8.61 38.46 17.51
N VAL A 9 9.11 38.06 16.33
CA VAL A 9 8.46 37.07 15.50
C VAL A 9 8.36 35.78 16.33
N PRO A 10 7.19 35.15 16.46
CA PRO A 10 7.09 33.85 17.11
C PRO A 10 8.02 32.88 16.38
N ARG A 11 8.98 32.28 17.09
CA ARG A 11 9.73 31.14 16.55
C ARG A 11 8.69 30.06 16.18
N PRO A 12 8.77 29.46 14.97
CA PRO A 12 7.96 28.29 14.69
C PRO A 12 8.30 27.25 15.77
N VAL A 13 7.28 26.86 16.52
CA VAL A 13 7.37 25.76 17.47
C VAL A 13 7.69 24.53 16.62
N THR A 14 8.94 24.11 16.65
CA THR A 14 9.43 22.94 15.91
C THR A 14 8.59 21.73 16.33
N GLN A 15 7.73 21.26 15.42
CA GLN A 15 6.95 20.02 15.54
C GLN A 15 7.84 18.77 15.75
N PHE A 16 9.16 18.94 15.70
CA PHE A 16 10.19 17.92 15.83
C PHE A 16 10.72 17.70 17.27
N SER A 17 10.21 18.43 18.27
CA SER A 17 10.69 18.30 19.66
C SER A 17 10.49 16.89 20.25
N SER A 18 9.54 16.11 19.73
CA SER A 18 9.22 14.76 20.21
C SER A 18 10.17 13.68 19.65
N TYR A 19 10.87 13.96 18.55
CA TYR A 19 11.78 13.04 17.86
C TYR A 19 13.25 13.39 18.08
N SER A 20 13.51 14.17 19.14
CA SER A 20 14.81 14.77 19.40
C SER A 20 15.93 13.74 19.52
N ASP A 21 17.15 14.15 19.15
CA ASP A 21 18.41 13.38 19.26
C ASP A 21 18.80 12.98 20.71
N ALA A 22 17.90 13.18 21.68
CA ALA A 22 18.10 12.89 23.09
C ALA A 22 18.11 11.37 23.41
N SER A 23 17.59 10.51 22.54
CA SER A 23 17.57 9.04 22.67
C SER A 23 18.68 8.38 21.82
N SER A 24 19.94 8.78 22.02
CA SER A 24 21.09 8.38 21.19
C SER A 24 21.46 6.88 21.21
N SER A 25 20.60 5.99 21.72
CA SER A 25 20.89 4.56 21.86
C SER A 25 20.57 3.74 20.60
N TYR A 26 19.68 4.22 19.74
CA TYR A 26 19.23 3.47 18.55
C TYR A 26 19.67 4.10 17.22
N TRP A 27 20.22 5.31 17.23
CA TRP A 27 20.79 5.90 16.01
C TRP A 27 22.08 5.18 15.64
N PRO A 28 22.23 4.72 14.39
CA PRO A 28 23.51 4.24 13.89
C PRO A 28 24.59 5.34 14.01
N PRO A 29 25.88 4.99 14.08
CA PRO A 29 26.95 5.98 14.15
C PRO A 29 26.85 7.02 13.02
N GLY A 30 26.76 8.30 13.38
CA GLY A 30 26.63 9.40 12.41
C GLY A 30 25.22 9.60 11.84
N TRP A 31 24.21 8.91 12.36
CA TRP A 31 22.81 9.15 12.09
C TRP A 31 22.17 9.95 13.23
N ASN A 32 21.18 10.76 12.88
CA ASN A 32 20.34 11.53 13.78
C ASN A 32 19.01 11.81 13.08
N PHE A 33 18.03 12.39 13.77
CA PHE A 33 16.71 12.61 13.19
C PHE A 33 16.78 13.45 11.91
N HIS A 34 17.59 14.51 11.93
CA HIS A 34 17.79 15.38 10.78
C HIS A 34 18.36 14.62 9.57
N ARG A 35 19.37 13.77 9.76
CA ARG A 35 19.94 12.96 8.68
C ARG A 35 18.96 11.91 8.18
N PHE A 36 18.18 11.29 9.07
CA PHE A 36 17.19 10.29 8.71
C PHE A 36 16.06 10.86 7.84
N VAL A 37 15.53 12.03 8.19
CA VAL A 37 14.48 12.71 7.42
C VAL A 37 14.98 13.19 6.05
N HIS A 38 16.28 13.47 5.94
CA HIS A 38 16.93 13.93 4.71
C HIS A 38 17.75 12.84 4.01
N ALA A 39 17.60 11.57 4.40
CA ALA A 39 18.37 10.47 3.83
C ALA A 39 18.03 10.29 2.34
N THR A 40 19.07 10.15 1.52
CA THR A 40 18.92 9.82 0.10
C THR A 40 18.84 8.30 -0.09
N ALA A 41 18.42 7.84 -1.27
CA ALA A 41 18.45 6.42 -1.60
C ALA A 41 19.87 5.80 -1.47
N GLU A 42 20.91 6.61 -1.66
CA GLU A 42 22.31 6.21 -1.47
C GLU A 42 22.67 6.11 0.03
N ASP A 43 22.18 7.02 0.87
CA ASP A 43 22.33 6.93 2.33
C ASP A 43 21.60 5.70 2.89
N ASP A 44 20.42 5.40 2.36
CA ASP A 44 19.66 4.21 2.72
C ASP A 44 20.41 2.94 2.30
N GLN A 45 20.96 2.86 1.08
CA GLN A 45 21.74 1.69 0.66
C GLN A 45 23.08 1.53 1.41
N ALA A 46 23.65 2.63 1.89
CA ALA A 46 24.89 2.62 2.66
C ALA A 46 24.70 2.15 4.12
N LEU A 47 23.46 2.08 4.61
CA LEU A 47 23.16 1.64 5.97
C LEU A 47 23.06 0.11 6.06
N PRO A 48 23.93 -0.55 6.85
CA PRO A 48 23.86 -1.99 7.09
C PRO A 48 22.51 -2.43 7.66
N ASP A 49 22.04 -3.62 7.26
CA ASP A 49 20.71 -4.12 7.63
C ASP A 49 20.54 -4.33 9.15
N ASP A 50 21.61 -4.69 9.86
CA ASP A 50 21.62 -4.85 11.31
C ASP A 50 21.46 -3.52 12.04
N GLU A 51 22.16 -2.47 11.57
CA GLU A 51 22.01 -1.11 12.09
C GLU A 51 20.63 -0.52 11.75
N ARG A 52 20.09 -0.82 10.56
CA ARG A 52 18.72 -0.46 10.18
C ARG A 52 17.69 -1.14 11.09
N ALA A 53 17.84 -2.44 11.34
CA ALA A 53 16.94 -3.19 12.20
C ALA A 53 16.97 -2.67 13.65
N LYS A 54 18.16 -2.37 14.17
CA LYS A 54 18.35 -1.75 15.49
C LYS A 54 17.71 -0.37 15.59
N MET A 55 17.88 0.46 14.55
CA MET A 55 17.26 1.78 14.47
C MET A 55 15.72 1.68 14.47
N GLN A 56 15.15 0.78 13.66
CA GLN A 56 13.71 0.51 13.63
C GLN A 56 13.18 -0.03 14.96
N ALA A 57 13.91 -0.94 15.61
CA ALA A 57 13.55 -1.47 16.92
C ALA A 57 13.55 -0.37 17.99
N GLY A 58 14.55 0.51 17.98
CA GLY A 58 14.63 1.62 18.92
C GLY A 58 13.57 2.70 18.70
N PHE A 59 13.16 2.95 17.45
CA PHE A 59 12.00 3.80 17.18
C PHE A 59 10.74 3.23 17.82
N ARG A 60 10.50 1.91 17.68
CA ARG A 60 9.33 1.26 18.30
C ARG A 60 9.39 1.29 19.83
N ASP A 61 10.57 1.05 20.42
CA ASP A 61 10.77 1.06 21.87
C ASP A 61 10.51 2.45 22.48
N VAL A 62 10.97 3.52 21.82
CA VAL A 62 10.89 4.88 22.36
C VAL A 62 9.60 5.59 21.98
N LEU A 63 9.10 5.40 20.76
CA LEU A 63 7.95 6.13 20.23
C LEU A 63 6.64 5.33 20.30
N GLY A 64 6.72 4.02 20.49
CA GLY A 64 5.58 3.11 20.28
C GLY A 64 5.16 3.04 18.80
N GLU A 65 4.31 2.07 18.45
CA GLU A 65 3.85 1.89 17.07
C GLU A 65 3.20 3.15 16.48
N ASP A 66 2.34 3.82 17.25
CA ASP A 66 1.69 5.07 16.83
C ASP A 66 2.70 6.20 16.55
N GLY A 67 3.77 6.28 17.35
CA GLY A 67 4.80 7.29 17.16
C GLY A 67 5.72 7.00 15.96
N VAL A 68 5.96 5.72 15.63
CA VAL A 68 6.64 5.31 14.38
C VAL A 68 5.80 5.65 13.15
N HIS A 69 4.49 5.50 13.23
CA HIS A 69 3.59 5.91 12.15
C HIS A 69 3.62 7.42 11.91
N GLU A 70 3.57 8.22 12.98
CA GLU A 70 3.70 9.67 12.88
C GLU A 70 5.06 10.11 12.34
N LEU A 71 6.13 9.41 12.73
CA LEU A 71 7.47 9.61 12.18
C LEU A 71 7.50 9.36 10.66
N ALA A 72 6.90 8.25 10.20
CA ALA A 72 6.84 7.93 8.77
C ALA A 72 6.06 8.98 7.97
N ARG A 73 4.96 9.50 8.53
CA ARG A 73 4.18 10.59 7.93
C ARG A 73 5.01 11.87 7.79
N LEU A 74 5.76 12.23 8.82
CA LEU A 74 6.61 13.42 8.80
C LEU A 74 7.75 13.30 7.79
N VAL A 75 8.42 12.15 7.72
CA VAL A 75 9.47 11.90 6.71
C VAL A 75 8.92 12.05 5.30
N TRP A 76 7.74 11.47 5.04
CA TRP A 76 7.08 11.59 3.74
C TRP A 76 6.73 13.04 3.37
N GLN A 77 6.13 13.78 4.31
CA GLN A 77 5.81 15.20 4.09
C GLN A 77 7.05 16.05 3.81
N GLU A 78 8.15 15.76 4.51
CA GLU A 78 9.38 16.50 4.35
C GLU A 78 10.10 16.15 3.03
N GLN A 79 10.09 14.89 2.61
CA GLN A 79 10.56 14.50 1.27
C GLN A 79 9.76 15.21 0.18
N GLN A 80 8.43 15.26 0.30
CA GLN A 80 7.56 16.03 -0.60
C GLN A 80 7.90 17.53 -0.59
N ARG A 81 8.19 18.12 0.57
CA ARG A 81 8.61 19.53 0.68
C ARG A 81 9.95 19.78 -0.01
N LEU A 82 10.94 18.90 0.19
CA LEU A 82 12.27 19.03 -0.43
C LEU A 82 12.19 18.87 -1.94
N GLU A 83 11.36 17.96 -2.43
CA GLU A 83 11.06 17.83 -3.86
C GLU A 83 10.41 19.12 -4.40
N GLN A 84 9.49 19.72 -3.65
CA GLN A 84 8.87 21.00 -4.01
C GLN A 84 9.87 22.16 -3.98
N GLU A 85 10.79 22.22 -3.02
CA GLU A 85 11.76 23.32 -2.88
C GLU A 85 12.93 23.22 -3.87
N ALA A 86 13.40 22.00 -4.16
CA ALA A 86 14.34 21.73 -5.24
C ALA A 86 13.77 22.11 -6.62
N SER A 87 12.44 22.23 -6.75
CA SER A 87 11.75 22.59 -7.99
C SER A 87 11.63 24.12 -8.26
N SER A 88 12.34 24.97 -7.53
CA SER A 88 12.30 26.45 -7.67
C SER A 88 13.09 27.03 -8.87
N SER A 89 13.29 26.26 -9.94
CA SER A 89 13.75 26.69 -11.28
C SER A 89 13.12 25.79 -12.35
N PRO A 90 12.98 26.25 -13.63
CA PRO A 90 11.79 26.03 -14.46
C PRO A 90 11.30 24.58 -14.46
N ARG A 91 10.09 24.39 -13.92
CA ARG A 91 9.31 23.13 -13.78
C ARG A 91 10.04 21.91 -14.38
N PRO A 92 10.83 21.19 -13.58
CA PRO A 92 11.10 19.80 -13.88
C PRO A 92 9.74 19.10 -13.91
N THR A 93 9.47 18.35 -14.97
CA THR A 93 8.33 17.44 -15.04
C THR A 93 8.31 16.60 -13.76
N LEU A 94 7.27 16.78 -12.93
CA LEU A 94 7.04 15.95 -11.75
C LEU A 94 7.14 14.47 -12.16
N PRO A 95 7.76 13.61 -11.35
CA PRO A 95 7.99 12.23 -11.71
C PRO A 95 6.64 11.57 -12.06
N THR A 96 6.54 11.09 -13.31
CA THR A 96 5.36 10.37 -13.77
C THR A 96 5.12 9.17 -12.84
N PRO A 97 3.88 8.98 -12.31
CA PRO A 97 3.56 7.82 -11.50
C PRO A 97 3.87 6.52 -12.23
N ASP A 98 4.31 5.49 -11.51
CA ASP A 98 4.74 4.23 -12.13
C ASP A 98 3.59 3.52 -12.84
N TRP A 99 2.38 3.57 -12.30
CA TRP A 99 1.19 3.09 -13.00
C TRP A 99 0.96 3.79 -14.35
N LEU A 100 1.25 5.09 -14.44
CA LEU A 100 1.06 5.86 -15.68
C LEU A 100 2.14 5.51 -16.70
N LYS A 101 3.37 5.24 -16.24
CA LYS A 101 4.45 4.70 -17.09
C LYS A 101 4.09 3.31 -17.61
N ALA A 102 3.67 2.40 -16.72
CA ALA A 102 3.29 1.03 -17.04
C ALA A 102 2.10 1.00 -18.01
N TRP A 103 1.06 1.81 -17.74
CA TRP A 103 -0.09 1.95 -18.61
C TRP A 103 0.28 2.42 -20.02
N LYS A 104 1.08 3.49 -20.13
CA LYS A 104 1.56 3.99 -21.44
C LYS A 104 2.31 2.93 -22.23
N ARG A 105 3.12 2.12 -21.54
CA ARG A 105 4.00 1.15 -22.18
C ARG A 105 3.29 -0.15 -22.56
N HIS A 106 2.33 -0.60 -21.75
CA HIS A 106 1.80 -1.96 -21.84
C HIS A 106 0.28 -2.05 -22.03
N TYR A 107 -0.48 -1.04 -21.59
CA TYR A 107 -1.94 -1.17 -21.44
C TYR A 107 -2.76 -0.10 -22.14
N ARG A 108 -2.13 0.83 -22.86
CA ARG A 108 -2.84 1.87 -23.60
C ARG A 108 -3.89 1.27 -24.55
N GLY A 109 -5.13 1.78 -24.48
CA GLY A 109 -6.28 1.26 -25.22
C GLY A 109 -6.75 -0.15 -24.83
N ARG A 110 -6.27 -0.72 -23.71
CA ARG A 110 -6.63 -2.07 -23.24
C ARG A 110 -7.07 -2.04 -21.78
N PRO A 111 -7.94 -3.00 -21.36
CA PRO A 111 -8.27 -3.16 -19.94
C PRO A 111 -7.02 -3.49 -19.12
N TRP A 112 -6.93 -2.89 -17.93
CA TRP A 112 -5.87 -3.14 -16.96
C TRP A 112 -6.41 -3.02 -15.53
N GLY A 113 -5.72 -3.61 -14.56
CA GLY A 113 -6.11 -3.58 -13.16
C GLY A 113 -5.98 -4.93 -12.51
N PHE A 114 -6.96 -5.32 -11.69
CA PHE A 114 -6.84 -6.47 -10.80
C PHE A 114 -8.00 -7.44 -10.96
N VAL A 115 -7.74 -8.73 -10.69
CA VAL A 115 -8.80 -9.69 -10.37
C VAL A 115 -8.98 -9.70 -8.86
N ALA A 116 -10.23 -9.67 -8.40
CA ALA A 116 -10.57 -9.69 -6.99
C ALA A 116 -11.57 -10.81 -6.66
N PHE A 117 -11.18 -11.74 -5.80
CA PHE A 117 -12.07 -12.79 -5.30
C PHE A 117 -12.81 -12.33 -4.06
N ARG A 118 -14.12 -12.56 -4.03
CA ARG A 118 -14.94 -12.37 -2.83
C ARG A 118 -15.07 -13.67 -2.08
N VAL A 119 -14.60 -13.70 -0.84
CA VAL A 119 -14.58 -14.90 0.00
C VAL A 119 -15.52 -14.70 1.19
N GLY A 120 -16.75 -15.19 1.04
CA GLY A 120 -17.77 -15.20 2.08
C GLY A 120 -18.39 -13.83 2.40
N GLY A 121 -19.70 -13.83 2.66
CA GLY A 121 -20.42 -12.65 3.15
C GLY A 121 -21.76 -12.34 2.46
N ALA A 122 -22.72 -13.27 2.46
CA ALA A 122 -24.09 -12.99 2.00
C ALA A 122 -24.84 -11.92 2.83
N LYS A 123 -24.21 -11.37 3.88
CA LYS A 123 -24.79 -10.38 4.81
C LYS A 123 -24.32 -8.95 4.57
N LEU A 124 -23.24 -8.72 3.82
CA LEU A 124 -22.70 -7.38 3.59
C LEU A 124 -23.14 -6.88 2.22
N ASP A 125 -23.41 -5.57 2.13
CA ASP A 125 -23.81 -4.94 0.88
C ASP A 125 -22.63 -4.90 -0.11
N ASN A 126 -22.69 -5.82 -1.08
CA ASN A 126 -21.67 -5.99 -2.10
C ASN A 126 -21.60 -4.80 -3.05
N GLU A 127 -22.73 -4.21 -3.40
CA GLU A 127 -22.79 -3.09 -4.34
C GLU A 127 -22.21 -1.84 -3.70
N GLU A 128 -22.57 -1.59 -2.43
CA GLU A 128 -21.99 -0.50 -1.65
C GLU A 128 -20.48 -0.69 -1.47
N PHE A 129 -20.03 -1.90 -1.15
CA PHE A 129 -18.61 -2.20 -1.01
C PHE A 129 -17.82 -1.91 -2.30
N GLN A 130 -18.30 -2.41 -3.45
CA GLN A 130 -17.63 -2.19 -4.74
C GLN A 130 -17.62 -0.71 -5.13
N SER A 131 -18.73 0.00 -4.90
CA SER A 131 -18.82 1.45 -5.13
C SER A 131 -17.81 2.23 -4.30
N ARG A 132 -17.64 1.87 -3.02
CA ARG A 132 -16.66 2.50 -2.14
C ARG A 132 -15.24 2.19 -2.54
N ILE A 133 -14.91 0.93 -2.85
CA ILE A 133 -13.59 0.56 -3.37
C ILE A 133 -13.29 1.36 -4.63
N LYS A 134 -14.23 1.42 -5.59
CA LYS A 134 -14.05 2.16 -6.85
C LYS A 134 -13.67 3.62 -6.59
N ARG A 135 -14.38 4.30 -5.69
CA ARG A 135 -14.06 5.69 -5.33
C ARG A 135 -12.67 5.83 -4.70
N ILE A 136 -12.24 4.85 -3.90
CA ILE A 136 -10.93 4.91 -3.24
C ILE A 136 -9.80 4.71 -4.25
N VAL A 137 -9.92 3.73 -5.15
CA VAL A 137 -8.90 3.48 -6.20
C VAL A 137 -8.89 4.56 -7.28
N GLU A 138 -9.89 5.43 -7.32
CA GLU A 138 -9.93 6.61 -8.18
C GLU A 138 -9.02 7.75 -7.69
N LEU A 139 -8.64 7.78 -6.40
CA LEU A 139 -7.86 8.87 -5.79
C LEU A 139 -6.49 9.09 -6.46
N PRO A 140 -5.70 8.07 -6.82
CA PRO A 140 -4.41 8.27 -7.49
C PRO A 140 -4.53 8.93 -8.87
N PHE A 141 -5.65 8.73 -9.56
CA PHE A 141 -5.90 9.40 -10.84
C PHE A 141 -6.19 10.90 -10.63
N ASP A 142 -6.99 11.25 -9.61
CA ASP A 142 -7.27 12.64 -9.28
C ASP A 142 -5.99 13.36 -8.84
N ALA A 143 -5.18 12.72 -7.99
CA ALA A 143 -3.87 13.23 -7.58
C ALA A 143 -2.94 13.47 -8.79
N ALA A 144 -2.96 12.60 -9.79
CA ALA A 144 -2.17 12.79 -11.01
C ALA A 144 -2.66 13.99 -11.84
N VAL A 145 -3.98 14.24 -11.92
CA VAL A 145 -4.53 15.45 -12.58
C VAL A 145 -4.10 16.71 -11.83
N GLU A 146 -4.21 16.70 -10.50
CA GLU A 146 -3.81 17.83 -9.65
C GLU A 146 -2.31 18.15 -9.76
N ARG A 147 -1.48 17.11 -9.93
CA ARG A 147 -0.04 17.21 -10.22
C ARG A 147 0.26 17.71 -11.64
N GLY A 148 -0.75 17.94 -12.48
CA GLY A 148 -0.61 18.56 -13.80
C GLY A 148 -0.22 17.59 -14.93
N HIS A 149 -0.43 16.29 -14.75
CA HIS A 149 -0.31 15.32 -15.83
C HIS A 149 -1.47 15.45 -16.84
N SER A 150 -1.31 14.86 -18.03
CA SER A 150 -2.28 14.98 -19.12
C SER A 150 -3.66 14.44 -18.71
N VAL A 151 -4.66 15.32 -18.72
CA VAL A 151 -6.06 14.98 -18.40
C VAL A 151 -6.59 13.90 -19.34
N ASP A 152 -6.25 13.98 -20.63
CA ASP A 152 -6.72 13.01 -21.63
C ASP A 152 -6.10 11.62 -21.41
N GLU A 153 -4.81 11.55 -21.09
CA GLU A 153 -4.14 10.28 -20.82
C GLU A 153 -4.66 9.66 -19.52
N ILE A 154 -4.89 10.47 -18.49
CA ILE A 154 -5.45 10.01 -17.21
C ILE A 154 -6.89 9.54 -17.41
N ALA A 155 -7.70 10.27 -18.19
CA ALA A 155 -9.07 9.87 -18.49
C ALA A 155 -9.11 8.54 -19.25
N GLU A 156 -8.22 8.35 -20.23
CA GLU A 156 -8.09 7.09 -20.96
C GLU A 156 -7.72 5.95 -19.99
N ALA A 157 -6.66 6.13 -19.18
CA ALA A 157 -6.21 5.13 -18.23
C ALA A 157 -7.28 4.78 -17.18
N ARG A 158 -7.95 5.79 -16.65
CA ARG A 158 -9.07 5.63 -15.70
C ARG A 158 -10.23 4.87 -16.35
N SER A 159 -10.56 5.16 -17.61
CA SER A 159 -11.68 4.50 -18.30
C SER A 159 -11.42 3.03 -18.61
N THR A 160 -10.15 2.62 -18.75
CA THR A 160 -9.77 1.23 -19.00
C THR A 160 -9.34 0.47 -17.76
N PHE A 161 -9.28 1.13 -16.59
CA PHE A 161 -8.98 0.48 -15.32
C PHE A 161 -10.19 -0.31 -14.81
N GLU A 162 -10.01 -1.59 -14.46
CA GLU A 162 -11.05 -2.43 -13.88
C GLU A 162 -10.55 -3.29 -12.71
N ILE A 163 -11.42 -3.47 -11.72
CA ILE A 163 -11.31 -4.55 -10.74
C ILE A 163 -12.36 -5.59 -11.11
N ARG A 164 -11.90 -6.73 -11.61
CA ARG A 164 -12.76 -7.84 -12.02
C ARG A 164 -13.12 -8.70 -10.82
N TRP A 165 -14.33 -8.48 -10.30
CA TRP A 165 -14.84 -9.21 -9.15
C TRP A 165 -15.32 -10.61 -9.52
N VAL A 166 -14.83 -11.62 -8.79
CA VAL A 166 -15.22 -13.02 -8.94
C VAL A 166 -15.84 -13.50 -7.63
N ASP A 167 -17.09 -13.96 -7.70
CA ASP A 167 -17.75 -14.58 -6.55
C ASP A 167 -17.23 -16.00 -6.37
N VAL A 168 -16.48 -16.20 -5.29
CA VAL A 168 -16.19 -17.53 -4.77
C VAL A 168 -17.35 -17.82 -3.84
N GLY A 169 -18.44 -18.33 -4.41
CA GLY A 169 -19.61 -18.77 -3.66
C GLY A 169 -19.18 -19.54 -2.41
N GLY A 170 -19.93 -19.40 -1.33
CA GLY A 170 -19.64 -20.03 -0.06
C GLY A 170 -19.71 -21.55 -0.14
N ASP A 171 -18.70 -22.17 -0.75
CA ASP A 171 -18.35 -23.57 -0.60
C ASP A 171 -17.76 -23.73 0.81
N GLY A 172 -18.60 -23.47 1.82
CA GLY A 172 -18.53 -24.24 3.03
C GLY A 172 -18.79 -25.72 2.69
N PRO A 173 -18.41 -26.65 3.56
CA PRO A 173 -18.40 -28.08 3.25
C PRO A 173 -19.84 -28.60 3.08
N ARG A 174 -20.39 -28.47 1.87
CA ARG A 174 -21.69 -29.05 1.49
C ARG A 174 -21.71 -29.75 0.14
N ASP A 175 -20.64 -29.69 -0.63
CA ASP A 175 -20.43 -30.67 -1.69
C ASP A 175 -19.71 -31.90 -1.11
N ARG A 176 -20.43 -32.66 -0.27
CA ARG A 176 -20.17 -34.08 -0.19
C ARG A 176 -20.79 -34.70 -1.44
N VAL A 177 -20.02 -34.71 -2.52
CA VAL A 177 -20.24 -35.69 -3.58
C VAL A 177 -19.91 -37.05 -2.95
N GLU A 178 -20.95 -37.80 -2.57
CA GLU A 178 -20.80 -39.22 -2.27
C GLU A 178 -20.22 -39.90 -3.51
N GLY A 179 -18.96 -40.32 -3.44
CA GLY A 179 -18.44 -41.31 -4.38
C GLY A 179 -17.06 -41.08 -5.00
N ASP A 180 -16.37 -39.96 -4.74
CA ASP A 180 -15.00 -39.82 -5.24
C ASP A 180 -13.97 -40.09 -4.14
N SER A 181 -13.43 -41.31 -4.17
CA SER A 181 -12.36 -41.77 -3.29
C SER A 181 -11.02 -41.24 -3.79
N ASN A 182 -10.87 -39.92 -3.80
CA ASN A 182 -9.56 -39.29 -3.89
C ASN A 182 -9.61 -37.87 -3.27
N PRO A 183 -9.37 -37.72 -1.96
CA PRO A 183 -9.27 -36.42 -1.34
C PRO A 183 -7.92 -35.82 -1.74
N SER A 184 -7.85 -35.20 -2.93
CA SER A 184 -6.73 -34.33 -3.29
C SER A 184 -6.82 -33.03 -2.48
N ASN A 185 -6.49 -33.15 -1.19
CA ASN A 185 -5.51 -32.36 -0.42
C ASN A 185 -5.34 -30.84 -0.67
N VAL A 186 -6.38 -30.10 -1.07
CA VAL A 186 -6.34 -28.62 -1.00
C VAL A 186 -7.27 -28.15 0.11
N THR A 187 -6.83 -28.34 1.36
CA THR A 187 -7.52 -27.82 2.55
C THR A 187 -7.29 -26.31 2.73
N ASP A 188 -6.28 -25.73 2.06
CA ASP A 188 -5.98 -24.30 2.13
C ASP A 188 -6.92 -23.46 1.24
N PRO A 189 -7.75 -22.58 1.83
CA PRO A 189 -8.58 -21.65 1.07
C PRO A 189 -7.79 -20.74 0.12
N VAL A 190 -6.55 -20.38 0.45
CA VAL A 190 -5.72 -19.50 -0.40
C VAL A 190 -5.30 -20.24 -1.67
N GLU A 191 -4.82 -21.48 -1.54
CA GLU A 191 -4.46 -22.30 -2.70
C GLU A 191 -5.65 -22.56 -3.64
N ARG A 192 -6.87 -22.72 -3.09
CA ARG A 192 -8.09 -22.76 -3.92
C ARG A 192 -8.27 -21.50 -4.77
N LEU A 193 -7.96 -20.32 -4.23
CA LEU A 193 -8.02 -19.06 -4.98
C LEU A 193 -6.91 -18.99 -6.04
N ARG A 194 -5.69 -19.43 -5.72
CA ARG A 194 -4.59 -19.49 -6.69
C ARG A 194 -4.94 -20.38 -7.88
N VAL A 195 -5.51 -21.56 -7.63
CA VAL A 195 -5.98 -22.47 -8.69
C VAL A 195 -7.05 -21.79 -9.55
N LYS A 196 -8.04 -21.11 -8.95
CA LYS A 196 -9.05 -20.36 -9.71
C LYS A 196 -8.45 -19.22 -10.52
N TYR A 197 -7.49 -18.49 -9.95
CA TYR A 197 -6.80 -17.40 -10.65
C TYR A 197 -6.00 -17.91 -11.85
N ARG A 198 -5.29 -19.03 -11.70
CA ARG A 198 -4.56 -19.69 -12.78
C ARG A 198 -5.51 -20.12 -13.91
N ALA A 199 -6.63 -20.74 -13.57
CA ALA A 199 -7.65 -21.12 -14.55
C ALA A 199 -8.25 -19.91 -15.31
N LEU A 200 -8.42 -18.76 -14.63
CA LEU A 200 -8.85 -17.53 -15.30
C LEU A 200 -7.78 -17.02 -16.27
N ARG A 201 -6.51 -17.03 -15.85
CA ARG A 201 -5.37 -16.59 -16.68
C ARG A 201 -5.18 -17.46 -17.92
N GLU A 202 -5.48 -18.75 -17.83
CA GLU A 202 -5.40 -19.70 -18.95
C GLU A 202 -6.61 -19.63 -19.91
N SER A 203 -7.64 -18.83 -19.60
CA SER A 203 -8.79 -18.67 -20.48
C SER A 203 -8.47 -17.76 -21.67
N ASP A 204 -8.91 -18.16 -22.87
CA ASP A 204 -8.59 -17.50 -24.15
C ASP A 204 -9.01 -16.02 -24.24
N ASN A 205 -9.94 -15.58 -23.37
CA ASN A 205 -10.48 -14.22 -23.35
C ASN A 205 -10.02 -13.39 -22.14
N PHE A 206 -9.00 -13.84 -21.40
CA PHE A 206 -8.50 -13.11 -20.24
C PHE A 206 -7.67 -11.88 -20.67
N PRO A 207 -8.04 -10.65 -20.27
CA PRO A 207 -7.29 -9.47 -20.66
C PRO A 207 -5.85 -9.50 -20.11
N PRO A 208 -4.83 -9.27 -20.96
CA PRO A 208 -3.44 -9.28 -20.51
C PRO A 208 -3.13 -8.26 -19.40
N GLY A 209 -3.88 -7.14 -19.34
CA GLY A 209 -3.71 -6.14 -18.29
C GLY A 209 -4.23 -6.53 -16.91
N LEU A 210 -4.85 -7.70 -16.77
CA LEU A 210 -5.27 -8.27 -15.48
C LEU A 210 -4.40 -9.46 -15.06
N HIS A 211 -3.41 -9.81 -15.88
CA HIS A 211 -2.51 -10.93 -15.68
C HIS A 211 -1.29 -10.48 -14.85
N LEU A 212 -1.58 -10.15 -13.59
CA LEU A 212 -0.57 -9.73 -12.61
C LEU A 212 -0.03 -10.94 -11.84
N PRO A 213 1.19 -10.83 -11.25
CA PRO A 213 1.72 -11.85 -10.35
C PRO A 213 0.96 -11.92 -9.01
N VAL A 214 -0.03 -11.05 -8.81
CA VAL A 214 -0.87 -10.97 -7.61
C VAL A 214 -2.35 -10.85 -7.99
N PHE A 215 -3.23 -11.26 -7.08
CA PHE A 215 -4.66 -10.99 -7.15
C PHE A 215 -5.19 -10.50 -5.80
N LEU A 216 -6.39 -9.91 -5.80
CA LEU A 216 -7.02 -9.37 -4.61
C LEU A 216 -8.00 -10.36 -3.99
N CYS A 217 -8.17 -10.30 -2.69
CA CYS A 217 -9.16 -11.06 -1.93
C CYS A 217 -9.90 -10.12 -0.97
N ALA A 218 -11.23 -10.09 -1.12
CA ALA A 218 -12.15 -9.41 -0.23
C ALA A 218 -12.72 -10.44 0.75
N SER A 219 -12.04 -10.58 1.89
CA SER A 219 -12.58 -11.30 3.05
C SER A 219 -13.67 -10.47 3.75
N THR A 220 -14.43 -11.11 4.64
CA THR A 220 -15.45 -10.40 5.44
C THR A 220 -14.87 -9.21 6.21
N ASP A 221 -13.66 -9.35 6.76
CA ASP A 221 -12.97 -8.28 7.50
C ASP A 221 -12.54 -7.14 6.58
N ALA A 222 -12.02 -7.46 5.39
CA ALA A 222 -11.66 -6.46 4.38
C ALA A 222 -12.91 -5.67 3.95
N MET A 223 -14.02 -6.36 3.68
CA MET A 223 -15.29 -5.72 3.35
C MET A 223 -15.80 -4.82 4.48
N ALA A 224 -15.79 -5.31 5.73
CA ALA A 224 -16.19 -4.52 6.88
C ALA A 224 -15.30 -3.27 7.06
N SER A 225 -13.99 -3.37 6.78
CA SER A 225 -13.07 -2.23 6.89
C SER A 225 -13.45 -1.08 5.96
N VAL A 226 -13.82 -1.39 4.72
CA VAL A 226 -14.24 -0.42 3.70
C VAL A 226 -15.63 0.13 4.01
N LEU A 227 -16.55 -0.75 4.44
CA LEU A 227 -17.91 -0.37 4.81
C LEU A 227 -17.98 0.47 6.11
N ARG A 228 -16.93 0.45 6.93
CA ARG A 228 -16.83 1.31 8.12
C ARG A 228 -16.55 2.78 7.79
N ILE A 229 -15.99 3.07 6.61
CA ILE A 229 -15.62 4.43 6.23
C ILE A 229 -16.86 5.22 5.81
N PRO A 230 -17.18 6.35 6.45
CA PRO A 230 -18.34 7.14 6.06
C PRO A 230 -18.26 7.53 4.57
N PRO A 231 -19.38 7.55 3.83
CA PRO A 231 -19.38 8.01 2.44
C PRO A 231 -18.88 9.46 2.28
N SER A 232 -18.94 10.28 3.32
CA SER A 232 -18.42 11.65 3.30
C SER A 232 -16.90 11.74 3.52
N SER A 233 -16.25 10.65 3.94
CA SER A 233 -14.82 10.62 4.25
C SER A 233 -14.02 10.03 3.08
N GLN A 234 -12.93 10.69 2.69
CA GLN A 234 -11.90 10.08 1.86
C GLN A 234 -10.83 9.46 2.77
N PRO A 235 -10.32 8.25 2.48
CA PRO A 235 -9.13 7.75 3.16
C PRO A 235 -7.96 8.69 2.84
N GLY A 236 -7.10 8.93 3.83
CA GLY A 236 -5.91 9.75 3.64
C GLY A 236 -4.96 9.08 2.64
N THR A 237 -4.51 9.84 1.64
CA THR A 237 -3.47 9.44 0.69
C THR A 237 -2.08 9.94 1.12
N ASP A 238 -1.97 10.45 2.34
CA ASP A 238 -0.78 11.12 2.88
C ASP A 238 0.41 10.18 3.14
N SER A 239 0.25 8.86 2.94
CA SER A 239 1.34 7.89 3.08
C SER A 239 1.06 6.63 2.26
N PRO A 240 2.05 6.10 1.52
CA PRO A 240 1.94 4.80 0.86
C PRO A 240 2.04 3.62 1.84
N ARG A 241 2.44 3.87 3.10
CA ARG A 241 2.64 2.81 4.10
C ARG A 241 1.32 2.40 4.75
N TRP A 242 1.26 1.12 5.15
CA TRP A 242 0.12 0.58 5.89
C TRP A 242 -0.14 1.39 7.18
N ARG A 243 -1.42 1.72 7.43
CA ARG A 243 -1.86 2.38 8.66
C ARG A 243 -3.03 1.65 9.33
N PRO A 244 -3.04 1.55 10.67
CA PRO A 244 -4.18 1.01 11.39
C PRO A 244 -5.48 1.76 11.05
N GLY A 245 -6.52 1.01 10.67
CA GLY A 245 -7.83 1.57 10.32
C GLY A 245 -8.01 2.02 8.88
N ALA A 246 -7.00 1.91 8.01
CA ALA A 246 -7.16 2.07 6.58
C ALA A 246 -8.15 1.03 5.98
N PRO A 247 -8.95 1.41 4.98
CA PRO A 247 -9.68 0.44 4.19
C PRO A 247 -8.68 -0.45 3.47
N PHE A 248 -8.91 -1.76 3.44
CA PHE A 248 -7.94 -2.67 2.86
C PHE A 248 -8.55 -3.78 2.03
N LEU A 249 -7.71 -4.33 1.16
CA LEU A 249 -7.90 -5.62 0.50
C LEU A 249 -6.71 -6.53 0.84
N LEU A 250 -6.94 -7.83 0.80
CA LEU A 250 -5.84 -8.79 0.86
C LEU A 250 -5.24 -8.91 -0.54
N VAL A 251 -3.93 -8.77 -0.65
CA VAL A 251 -3.16 -9.07 -1.85
C VAL A 251 -2.59 -10.47 -1.67
N VAL A 252 -2.76 -11.31 -2.69
CA VAL A 252 -2.33 -12.71 -2.69
C VAL A 252 -1.40 -12.92 -3.87
N ALA A 253 -0.21 -13.47 -3.60
CA ALA A 253 0.70 -13.90 -4.65
C ALA A 253 0.09 -15.05 -5.45
N ALA A 254 0.12 -14.94 -6.78
CA ALA A 254 -0.43 -15.93 -7.69
C ALA A 254 0.31 -17.27 -7.63
N GLU A 255 1.59 -17.22 -7.28
CA GLU A 255 2.47 -18.36 -7.08
C GLU A 255 3.03 -18.31 -5.66
N ASP A 256 3.18 -19.46 -5.03
CA ASP A 256 3.81 -19.58 -3.72
C ASP A 256 5.32 -19.62 -3.95
N GLU A 257 5.96 -18.45 -4.02
CA GLU A 257 7.41 -18.42 -3.89
C GLU A 257 7.74 -18.77 -2.44
N GLN A 258 8.14 -20.03 -2.22
CA GLN A 258 8.77 -20.45 -0.97
C GLN A 258 10.06 -19.63 -0.83
N GLY A 259 9.96 -18.49 -0.15
CA GLY A 259 11.13 -17.82 0.41
C GLY A 259 11.93 -18.81 1.26
N PRO A 260 13.24 -18.59 1.45
CA PRO A 260 14.06 -19.49 2.25
C PRO A 260 13.39 -19.73 3.60
N VAL A 261 13.16 -21.01 3.91
CA VAL A 261 12.53 -21.48 5.14
C VAL A 261 13.35 -20.97 6.32
N ASP A 262 12.88 -19.91 6.96
CA ASP A 262 13.45 -19.46 8.23
C ASP A 262 12.67 -20.23 9.31
N ASP A 263 13.29 -21.32 9.78
CA ASP A 263 12.79 -22.24 10.79
C ASP A 263 12.71 -21.57 12.19
N GLU A 264 12.22 -20.34 12.34
CA GLU A 264 11.85 -19.79 13.65
C GLU A 264 10.59 -18.93 13.56
N ALA A 265 9.44 -19.60 13.71
CA ALA A 265 8.16 -18.98 13.99
C ALA A 265 8.21 -18.18 15.30
N SER A 266 8.52 -16.90 15.19
CA SER A 266 8.24 -15.93 16.25
C SER A 266 6.84 -15.36 16.02
N GLU A 267 5.88 -15.87 16.78
CA GLU A 267 4.57 -15.24 16.93
C GLU A 267 4.73 -13.82 17.50
N SER A 268 3.89 -12.91 17.02
CA SER A 268 3.90 -11.46 17.24
C SER A 268 4.91 -10.73 16.38
N HIS A 269 4.41 -9.86 15.49
CA HIS A 269 4.90 -8.55 15.05
C HIS A 269 4.10 -8.22 13.78
N VAL A 270 3.02 -7.45 13.97
CA VAL A 270 2.14 -6.95 12.91
C VAL A 270 2.78 -5.67 12.35
N GLY A 271 3.06 -5.61 11.05
CA GLY A 271 3.33 -4.32 10.38
C GLY A 271 4.79 -3.96 10.17
N GLY A 272 5.60 -4.88 9.64
CA GLY A 272 6.94 -4.56 9.11
C GLY A 272 6.98 -4.65 7.58
N GLU A 273 7.97 -4.00 6.95
CA GLU A 273 8.37 -4.13 5.53
C GLU A 273 8.52 -5.60 5.08
N LYS A 274 8.73 -6.52 6.04
CA LYS A 274 8.73 -7.98 5.87
C LYS A 274 7.36 -8.59 5.52
N ASP A 275 6.26 -7.89 5.74
CA ASP A 275 4.91 -8.38 5.41
C ASP A 275 4.63 -8.34 3.90
N TRP A 276 5.40 -7.58 3.12
CA TRP A 276 5.29 -7.55 1.65
C TRP A 276 5.76 -8.86 0.99
N PHE A 277 6.63 -9.60 1.68
CA PHE A 277 7.15 -10.90 1.24
C PHE A 277 6.28 -12.08 1.70
N LYS A 278 5.16 -11.81 2.38
CA LYS A 278 4.20 -12.86 2.71
C LYS A 278 3.36 -13.18 1.48
N PRO A 279 3.05 -14.46 1.21
CA PRO A 279 2.20 -14.86 0.09
C PRO A 279 0.79 -14.26 0.14
N VAL A 280 0.38 -13.75 1.31
CA VAL A 280 -0.85 -12.97 1.52
C VAL A 280 -0.55 -11.80 2.46
N PHE A 281 -0.88 -10.57 2.07
CA PHE A 281 -0.70 -9.39 2.90
C PHE A 281 -1.84 -8.37 2.74
N ARG A 282 -1.95 -7.41 3.67
CA ARG A 282 -2.94 -6.33 3.59
C ARG A 282 -2.36 -5.17 2.81
N ALA A 283 -3.07 -4.70 1.79
CA ALA A 283 -2.78 -3.44 1.12
C ALA A 283 -3.92 -2.45 1.37
N ALA A 284 -3.56 -1.21 1.67
CA ALA A 284 -4.55 -0.15 1.77
C ALA A 284 -5.18 0.10 0.38
N ALA A 285 -6.49 0.31 0.34
CA ALA A 285 -7.21 0.36 -0.94
C ALA A 285 -6.75 1.54 -1.81
N GLU A 286 -6.38 2.67 -1.21
CA GLU A 286 -5.93 3.87 -1.92
C GLU A 286 -4.55 3.74 -2.59
N VAL A 287 -3.70 2.79 -2.15
CA VAL A 287 -2.35 2.60 -2.71
C VAL A 287 -2.30 1.53 -3.81
N LEU A 288 -3.39 0.81 -4.06
CA LEU A 288 -3.43 -0.30 -5.01
C LEU A 288 -3.01 0.09 -6.43
N VAL A 289 -3.35 1.32 -6.85
CA VAL A 289 -3.00 1.83 -8.18
C VAL A 289 -1.58 2.39 -8.19
N GLU A 290 -1.03 2.86 -7.07
CA GLU A 290 0.33 3.45 -7.07
C GLU A 290 1.43 2.39 -6.94
N GLU A 291 1.26 1.38 -6.08
CA GLU A 291 2.38 0.53 -5.62
C GLU A 291 2.59 -0.77 -6.40
N LEU A 292 1.59 -1.23 -7.17
CA LEU A 292 1.61 -2.58 -7.77
C LEU A 292 1.99 -2.63 -9.26
N TRP A 293 2.64 -1.58 -9.76
CA TRP A 293 2.97 -1.41 -11.20
C TRP A 293 4.45 -1.11 -11.48
N GLY A 294 5.31 -1.30 -10.48
CA GLY A 294 6.78 -1.12 -10.55
C GLY A 294 7.53 -2.30 -11.15
#